data_AF-A0A3T1AZH6-F1
#
_entry.id   AF-A0A3T1AZH6-F1
#
_cell.length_a   1.000
_cell.length_b   1.000
_cell.length_c   1.000
_cell.angle_alpha   90.00
_cell.angle_beta   90.00
_cell.angle_gamma   90.00
#
_symmetry.space_group_name_H-M   'P 1'
#
loop_
_entity.id
_entity.type
_entity.pdbx_description
1 polymer ?
#
loop_
_entity_poly.entity_id
_entity_poly.type
_entity_poly.pdbx_seq_one_letter_code
_entity_poly.pdbx_strand_id
1 'polypeptide(L)'
;MAVGGWWNRQFNPEIDLVGADRAPIATRLHFCGSITWLSKPFDAHDLRELREGVQQVPGFDSTRTGLIGVSRSGSDLPAGAADAVWGPADVLAAWQP
;
A
#
# COMPACT_ATOMS: atom_id res chain seq x y z
N MET A 1 6.44 -4.93 14.95
CA MET A 1 6.01 -4.54 13.60
C MET A 1 7.07 -4.96 12.60
N ALA A 2 6.66 -5.34 11.40
CA ALA A 2 7.52 -5.58 10.25
C ALA A 2 6.89 -4.92 9.01
N VAL A 3 7.71 -4.51 8.04
CA VAL A 3 7.27 -3.93 6.77
C VAL A 3 8.03 -4.62 5.64
N GLY A 4 7.34 -4.97 4.55
CA GLY A 4 7.94 -5.56 3.35
C GLY A 4 6.95 -5.51 2.17
N GLY A 5 7.20 -6.27 1.11
CA GLY A 5 6.26 -6.46 0.00
C GLY A 5 5.74 -7.89 -0.06
N TRP A 6 4.68 -8.12 -0.83
CA TRP A 6 4.10 -9.44 -1.07
C TRP A 6 3.79 -9.66 -2.55
N TRP A 7 4.19 -10.84 -3.04
CA TRP A 7 3.89 -11.32 -4.39
C TRP A 7 3.46 -12.79 -4.31
N ASN A 8 2.46 -13.16 -5.09
CA ASN A 8 2.11 -14.57 -5.26
C ASN A 8 3.09 -15.26 -6.23
N ARG A 9 2.94 -16.58 -6.42
CA ARG A 9 3.79 -17.36 -7.33
C ARG A 9 3.64 -17.01 -8.81
N GLN A 10 2.56 -16.32 -9.17
CA GLN A 10 2.32 -15.82 -10.53
C GLN A 10 2.91 -14.42 -10.73
N PHE A 11 3.51 -13.84 -9.67
CA PHE A 11 4.04 -12.47 -9.64
C PHE A 11 2.99 -11.41 -10.00
N ASN A 12 1.71 -11.70 -9.78
CA ASN A 12 0.61 -10.80 -10.06
C ASN A 12 -0.60 -11.17 -9.19
N PRO A 13 -1.06 -10.32 -8.26
CA PRO A 13 -0.72 -8.91 -8.08
C PRO A 13 0.59 -8.70 -7.33
N GLU A 14 1.21 -7.55 -7.57
CA GLU A 14 2.31 -6.98 -6.79
C GLU A 14 1.72 -6.07 -5.71
N ILE A 15 2.00 -6.39 -4.45
CA ILE A 15 1.66 -5.53 -3.31
C ILE A 15 2.98 -5.03 -2.73
N ASP A 16 3.37 -3.84 -3.16
CA ASP A 16 4.67 -3.23 -2.87
C ASP A 16 4.92 -3.07 -1.37
N LEU A 17 3.84 -2.81 -0.60
CA LEU A 17 3.89 -2.48 0.81
C LEU A 17 2.91 -3.32 1.61
N VAL A 18 3.41 -3.99 2.64
CA VAL A 18 2.64 -4.74 3.63
C VAL A 18 3.24 -4.43 5.01
N GLY A 19 2.45 -3.77 5.85
CA GLY A 19 2.76 -3.56 7.26
C GLY A 19 2.10 -4.63 8.12
N ALA A 20 2.87 -5.32 8.94
CA ALA A 20 2.41 -6.41 9.79
C ALA A 20 2.84 -6.22 11.24
N ASP A 21 2.11 -6.88 12.15
CA ASP A 21 2.41 -6.83 13.58
C ASP A 21 3.77 -7.47 13.92
N ARG A 22 4.17 -8.54 13.21
CA ARG A 22 5.43 -9.25 13.41
C ARG A 22 5.93 -9.98 12.17
N ALA A 23 7.20 -10.39 12.22
CA ALA A 23 7.85 -11.31 11.28
C ALA A 23 8.49 -12.48 12.08
N PRO A 24 8.66 -13.69 11.50
CA PRO A 24 8.46 -14.03 10.08
C PRO A 24 7.01 -14.42 9.71
N ILE A 25 6.17 -14.76 10.68
CA ILE A 25 4.75 -15.11 10.45
C ILE A 25 3.89 -14.03 11.08
N ALA A 26 3.18 -13.26 10.27
CA ALA A 26 2.26 -12.25 10.76
C ALA A 26 1.02 -12.87 11.40
N THR A 27 0.45 -12.18 12.39
CA THR A 27 -0.88 -12.51 12.96
C THR A 27 -1.92 -11.45 12.64
N ARG A 28 -1.49 -10.25 12.25
CA ARG A 28 -2.35 -9.17 11.81
C ARG A 28 -1.63 -8.27 10.81
N LEU A 29 -2.37 -7.83 9.79
CA LEU A 29 -1.94 -6.77 8.89
C LEU A 29 -2.44 -5.42 9.40
N HIS A 30 -1.59 -4.40 9.26
CA HIS A 30 -1.90 -3.00 9.56
C HIS A 30 -2.28 -2.24 8.29
N PHE A 31 -1.53 -2.48 7.21
CA PHE A 31 -1.81 -1.88 5.92
C PHE A 31 -1.28 -2.74 4.78
N CYS A 32 -1.88 -2.57 3.61
CA CYS A 32 -1.35 -2.99 2.33
C CYS A 32 -1.33 -1.78 1.38
N GLY A 33 -0.37 -1.72 0.46
CA GLY A 33 -0.22 -0.57 -0.39
C GLY A 33 0.55 -0.82 -1.68
N SER A 34 0.49 0.17 -2.55
CA SER A 34 1.20 0.20 -3.83
C SER A 34 2.00 1.48 -4.00
N ILE A 35 3.11 1.39 -4.72
CA ILE A 35 4.02 2.48 -5.06
C ILE A 35 3.90 2.76 -6.56
N THR A 36 3.42 3.96 -6.92
CA THR A 36 3.46 4.47 -8.29
C THR A 36 4.52 5.56 -8.40
N TRP A 37 5.58 5.30 -9.16
CA TRP A 37 6.65 6.28 -9.41
C TRP A 37 6.58 6.88 -10.82
N LEU A 38 5.36 7.04 -11.32
CA LEU A 38 5.07 7.62 -12.63
C LEU A 38 4.88 9.14 -12.55
N SER A 39 4.79 9.79 -13.71
CA SER A 39 4.44 11.23 -13.80
C SER A 39 2.93 11.50 -13.69
N LYS A 40 2.10 10.46 -13.66
CA LYS A 40 0.66 10.57 -13.39
C LYS A 40 0.38 10.45 -11.89
N PRO A 41 -0.66 11.12 -11.35
CA PRO A 41 -1.10 10.95 -9.97
C PRO A 41 -1.58 9.51 -9.71
N PHE A 42 -1.61 9.11 -8.43
CA PHE A 42 -2.30 7.89 -8.01
C PHE A 42 -3.81 8.15 -8.07
N ASP A 43 -4.50 7.39 -8.91
CA ASP A 43 -5.88 7.63 -9.31
C ASP A 43 -6.83 6.51 -8.89
N ALA A 44 -8.09 6.61 -9.32
CA ALA A 44 -9.11 5.61 -9.01
C ALA A 44 -8.87 4.24 -9.67
N HIS A 45 -8.12 4.19 -10.78
CA HIS A 45 -7.73 2.95 -11.42
C HIS A 45 -6.65 2.25 -10.61
N ASP A 46 -5.62 2.97 -10.18
CA ASP A 46 -4.56 2.44 -9.31
C ASP A 46 -5.15 1.92 -7.98
N LEU A 47 -6.07 2.68 -7.38
CA LEU A 47 -6.78 2.25 -6.16
C LEU A 47 -7.64 0.99 -6.38
N ARG A 48 -8.28 0.86 -7.55
CA ARG A 48 -9.09 -0.33 -7.87
C ARG A 48 -8.19 -1.56 -7.98
N GLU A 49 -7.08 -1.45 -8.69
CA GLU A 49 -6.10 -2.55 -8.82
C GLU A 49 -5.53 -2.94 -7.46
N LEU A 50 -5.20 -1.97 -6.61
CA LEU A 50 -4.79 -2.25 -5.23
C LEU A 50 -5.89 -3.00 -4.46
N ARG A 51 -7.15 -2.52 -4.50
CA ARG A 51 -8.28 -3.16 -3.78
C ARG A 51 -8.53 -4.60 -4.23
N GLU A 52 -8.39 -4.88 -5.52
CA GLU A 52 -8.50 -6.22 -6.08
C GLU A 52 -7.30 -7.08 -5.67
N GLY A 53 -6.10 -6.52 -5.73
CA GLY A 53 -4.87 -7.23 -5.45
C GLY A 53 -4.73 -7.65 -3.98
N VAL A 54 -5.08 -6.77 -3.05
CA VAL A 54 -4.96 -7.03 -1.60
C VAL A 54 -5.84 -8.18 -1.13
N GLN A 55 -6.92 -8.53 -1.85
CA GLN A 55 -7.76 -9.68 -1.52
C GLN A 55 -6.98 -11.01 -1.58
N GLN A 56 -5.86 -11.05 -2.29
CA GLN A 56 -5.01 -12.23 -2.39
C GLN A 56 -3.97 -12.33 -1.27
N VAL A 57 -3.77 -11.25 -0.50
CA VAL A 57 -2.80 -11.23 0.60
C VAL A 57 -3.38 -12.00 1.80
N PRO A 58 -2.70 -13.06 2.29
CA PRO A 58 -3.19 -13.80 3.45
C PRO A 58 -3.33 -12.92 4.68
N GLY A 59 -4.51 -12.95 5.31
CA GLY A 59 -4.81 -12.15 6.50
C GLY A 59 -5.25 -10.72 6.22
N PHE A 60 -5.51 -10.36 4.96
CA PHE A 60 -6.18 -9.10 4.63
C PHE A 60 -7.61 -9.07 5.19
N ASP A 61 -7.96 -7.95 5.81
CA ASP A 61 -9.28 -7.66 6.36
C ASP A 61 -9.60 -6.20 6.04
N SER A 62 -10.62 -5.96 5.21
CA SER A 62 -10.99 -4.61 4.76
C SER A 62 -11.45 -3.66 5.86
N THR A 63 -11.77 -4.19 7.05
CA THR A 63 -12.17 -3.40 8.21
C THR A 63 -11.01 -3.07 9.15
N ARG A 64 -9.85 -3.73 8.97
CA ARG A 64 -8.70 -3.63 9.90
C ARG A 64 -7.37 -3.30 9.23
N THR A 65 -7.28 -3.50 7.92
CA THR A 65 -6.08 -3.31 7.13
C THR A 65 -6.28 -2.10 6.23
N GLY A 66 -5.51 -1.04 6.49
CA GLY A 66 -5.57 0.18 5.69
C GLY A 66 -5.02 -0.02 4.27
N LEU A 67 -5.49 0.81 3.35
CA LEU A 67 -4.99 0.91 1.98
C LEU A 67 -4.14 2.17 1.83
N ILE A 68 -2.88 1.99 1.43
CA ILE A 68 -1.91 3.07 1.32
C ILE A 68 -1.42 3.19 -0.12
N GLY A 69 -1.45 4.39 -0.66
CA GLY A 69 -0.74 4.72 -1.89
C GLY A 69 0.57 5.43 -1.60
N VAL A 70 1.61 5.19 -2.39
CA VAL A 70 2.79 6.07 -2.45
C VAL A 70 2.92 6.55 -3.88
N SER A 71 2.95 7.86 -4.06
CA SER A 71 2.94 8.45 -5.40
C SER A 71 3.94 9.58 -5.51
N ARG A 72 4.78 9.53 -6.55
CA ARG A 72 5.66 10.66 -6.86
C ARG A 72 4.88 11.92 -7.24
N SER A 73 3.74 11.74 -7.91
CA SER A 73 2.99 12.83 -8.56
C SER A 73 1.69 13.19 -7.83
N GLY A 74 1.58 12.83 -6.55
CA GLY A 74 0.38 13.09 -5.74
C GLY A 74 -0.78 12.15 -6.05
N SER A 75 -1.99 12.55 -5.69
CA SER A 75 -3.21 11.75 -5.88
C SER A 75 -4.37 12.61 -6.35
N ASP A 76 -5.15 12.06 -7.28
CA ASP A 76 -6.43 12.63 -7.76
C ASP A 76 -7.64 12.01 -7.03
N LEU A 77 -7.39 11.23 -5.98
CA LEU A 77 -8.44 10.56 -5.24
C LEU A 77 -9.24 11.54 -4.36
N PRO A 78 -10.55 11.31 -4.21
CA PRO A 78 -11.33 11.96 -3.17
C PRO A 78 -10.75 11.67 -1.78
N ALA A 79 -10.89 12.64 -0.86
CA ALA A 79 -10.48 12.45 0.53
C ALA A 79 -11.18 11.21 1.13
N GLY A 80 -10.40 10.36 1.81
CA GLY A 80 -10.88 9.11 2.41
C GLY A 80 -11.07 7.94 1.44
N ALA A 81 -10.78 8.09 0.15
CA ALA A 81 -10.81 6.96 -0.80
C ALA A 81 -9.68 5.94 -0.52
N ALA A 82 -8.59 6.37 0.10
CA ALA A 82 -7.54 5.53 0.68
C ALA A 82 -7.24 6.04 2.10
N ASP A 83 -6.69 5.19 2.96
CA ASP A 83 -6.35 5.56 4.35
C ASP A 83 -5.20 6.57 4.39
N ALA A 84 -4.27 6.47 3.44
CA ALA A 84 -3.30 7.52 3.16
C ALA A 84 -2.79 7.43 1.72
N VAL A 85 -2.33 8.57 1.19
CA VAL A 85 -1.45 8.60 0.02
C VAL A 85 -0.24 9.45 0.36
N TRP A 86 0.95 8.85 0.38
CA TRP A 86 2.20 9.52 0.70
C TRP A 86 2.88 10.04 -0.57
N GLY A 87 3.32 11.29 -0.50
CA GLY A 87 4.15 11.93 -1.51
C GLY A 87 5.65 11.83 -1.20
N PRO A 88 6.52 12.32 -2.10
CA PRO A 88 7.96 12.34 -1.88
C PRO A 88 8.37 13.08 -0.61
N ALA A 89 7.67 14.18 -0.29
CA ALA A 89 7.95 14.98 0.91
C ALA A 89 7.70 14.19 2.20
N ASP A 90 6.63 13.38 2.25
CA ASP A 90 6.31 12.54 3.41
C ASP A 90 7.38 11.47 3.62
N VAL A 91 7.82 10.82 2.52
CA VAL A 91 8.86 9.79 2.56
C VAL A 91 10.20 10.38 3.04
N LEU A 92 10.59 11.54 2.52
CA LEU A 92 11.83 12.20 2.93
C LEU A 92 11.77 12.70 4.38
N ALA A 93 10.62 13.21 4.82
CA ALA A 93 10.42 13.65 6.20
C ALA A 93 10.51 12.48 7.19
N ALA A 94 10.10 11.27 6.80
CA ALA A 94 10.21 10.07 7.62
C ALA A 94 11.65 9.53 7.74
N TRP A 95 12.58 9.96 6.88
CA TRP A 95 13.98 9.48 6.85
C TRP A 95 14.97 10.47 7.50
N GLN A 96 14.52 11.39 8.34
CA GLN A 96 15.46 12.27 9.04
C GLN A 96 16.34 11.47 10.02
N PRO A 97 17.67 11.74 10.06
CA PRO A 97 18.65 10.97 10.83
C PRO A 97 18.49 11.11 12.35
#